data_AF-A0A8D0HUK5-F1
#
_entry.id   AF-A0A8D0HUK5-F1
#
_cell.length_a   1.000
_cell.length_b   1.000
_cell.length_c   1.000
_cell.angle_alpha   90.00
_cell.angle_beta   90.00
_cell.angle_gamma   90.00
#
_symmetry.space_group_name_H-M   'P 1'
#
loop_
_entity.id
_entity.type
_entity.pdbx_description
1 polymer ?
#
loop_
_entity_poly.entity_id
_entity_poly.type
_entity_poly.pdbx_seq_one_letter_code
_entity_poly.pdbx_strand_id
1 'polypeptide(L)'
;MCIPKGLPNLFTAVQMHLHWGGLDLETSGSEHTMDGLRYIAELHIVHYNSEKYSSFEEAKDKPNGLAVLAFLYVNGNFENTYYSEFISNLAKIRFAGKKSAPASFIFQGSDLYKNHGSDSVC
;
A
#
# COMPACT_ATOMS: atom_id res chain seq x y z
N MET A 1 1.50 0.52 -13.45
CA MET A 1 1.55 -0.88 -12.95
C MET A 1 0.14 -1.45 -13.02
N CYS A 2 -0.04 -2.67 -13.49
CA CYS A 2 -1.34 -3.34 -13.54
C CYS A 2 -1.21 -4.72 -12.87
N ILE A 3 -2.31 -5.30 -12.40
CA ILE A 3 -2.38 -6.70 -11.95
C ILE A 3 -2.93 -7.53 -13.13
N PRO A 4 -2.08 -8.14 -13.97
CA PRO A 4 -2.55 -8.86 -15.17
C PRO A 4 -2.99 -10.30 -14.88
N LYS A 5 -2.64 -10.86 -13.72
CA LYS A 5 -2.92 -12.25 -13.32
C LYS A 5 -3.23 -12.31 -11.82
N GLY A 6 -4.06 -13.27 -11.41
CA GLY A 6 -4.46 -13.48 -10.00
C GLY A 6 -5.81 -12.86 -9.61
N LEU A 7 -6.37 -11.99 -10.45
CA LEU A 7 -7.72 -11.42 -10.33
C LEU A 7 -8.51 -11.63 -11.64
N PRO A 8 -9.86 -11.69 -11.58
CA PRO A 8 -10.69 -11.96 -12.75
C PRO A 8 -10.77 -10.80 -13.75
N ASN A 9 -10.38 -9.59 -13.35
CA ASN A 9 -10.39 -8.40 -14.20
C ASN A 9 -9.00 -7.73 -14.23
N LEU A 10 -8.81 -6.85 -15.21
CA LEU A 10 -7.66 -5.96 -15.24
C LEU A 10 -7.82 -4.82 -14.22
N PHE A 11 -6.83 -4.68 -13.35
CA PHE A 11 -6.75 -3.60 -12.38
C PHE A 11 -5.52 -2.73 -12.63
N THR A 12 -5.71 -1.41 -12.71
CA THR A 12 -4.65 -0.42 -12.96
C THR A 12 -4.32 0.36 -11.68
N ALA A 13 -3.04 0.43 -11.31
CA ALA A 13 -2.57 1.14 -10.13
C ALA A 13 -2.78 2.65 -10.25
N VAL A 14 -3.18 3.30 -9.16
CA VAL A 14 -3.48 4.75 -9.13
C VAL A 14 -2.73 5.51 -8.05
N GLN A 15 -2.57 4.92 -6.87
CA GLN A 15 -1.89 5.56 -5.75
C GLN A 15 -1.34 4.51 -4.78
N MET A 16 -0.40 4.94 -3.95
CA MET A 16 0.07 4.17 -2.81
C MET A 16 0.13 5.07 -1.57
N HIS A 17 -0.08 4.46 -0.42
CA HIS A 17 0.06 5.12 0.88
C HIS A 17 0.56 4.10 1.91
N LEU A 18 1.12 4.62 3.00
CA LEU A 18 1.60 3.79 4.10
C LEU A 18 0.83 4.11 5.37
N HIS A 19 0.61 3.08 6.15
CA HIS A 19 0.18 3.13 7.55
C HIS A 19 1.36 2.71 8.41
N TRP A 20 1.63 3.47 9.47
CA TRP A 20 2.70 3.14 10.41
C TRP A 20 2.34 3.62 11.80
N GLY A 21 3.00 3.03 12.79
CA GLY A 21 2.73 3.27 14.20
C GLY A 21 3.44 4.50 14.77
N GLY A 22 3.33 4.67 16.08
CA GLY A 22 4.04 5.71 16.82
C GLY A 22 5.50 5.35 17.11
N LEU A 23 6.15 6.19 17.94
CA LEU A 23 7.55 5.99 18.36
C LEU A 23 7.74 4.82 19.32
N ASP A 24 6.67 4.32 19.91
CA ASP A 24 6.73 3.31 20.95
C ASP A 24 6.64 1.92 20.30
N LEU A 25 7.50 0.98 20.72
CA LEU A 25 7.54 -0.39 20.15
C LEU A 25 6.20 -1.14 20.25
N GLU A 26 5.32 -0.72 21.17
CA GLU A 26 3.98 -1.26 21.37
C GLU A 26 2.93 -0.63 20.43
N THR A 27 3.26 0.46 19.73
CA THR A 27 2.38 1.09 18.75
C THR A 27 2.59 0.45 17.39
N SER A 28 2.00 -0.72 17.19
CA SER A 28 1.90 -1.35 15.86
C SER A 28 1.16 -0.45 14.87
N GLY A 29 1.58 -0.49 13.60
CA GLY A 29 1.10 0.43 12.57
C GLY A 29 0.30 -0.19 11.42
N SER A 30 0.33 -1.51 11.26
CA SER A 30 -0.47 -2.17 10.22
C SER A 30 -1.94 -2.16 10.57
N GLU A 31 -2.79 -2.01 9.55
CA GLU A 31 -4.24 -2.12 9.65
C GLU A 31 -4.66 -3.60 9.68
N HIS A 32 -4.07 -4.41 8.80
CA HIS A 32 -4.26 -5.85 8.77
C HIS A 32 -3.48 -6.56 9.88
N THR A 33 -3.98 -7.74 10.26
CA THR A 33 -3.32 -8.65 11.21
C THR A 33 -3.08 -10.01 10.55
N MET A 34 -2.00 -10.69 10.93
CA MET A 34 -1.82 -12.12 10.66
C MET A 34 -1.79 -12.86 11.98
N ASP A 35 -2.65 -13.85 12.15
CA ASP A 35 -2.81 -14.62 13.40
C ASP A 35 -2.99 -13.73 14.66
N GLY A 36 -3.71 -12.62 14.49
CA GLY A 36 -3.97 -11.63 15.55
C GLY A 36 -2.82 -10.67 15.84
N LEU A 37 -1.68 -10.78 15.15
CA LEU A 37 -0.53 -9.91 15.30
C LEU A 37 -0.58 -8.74 14.30
N ARG A 38 -0.32 -7.54 14.79
CA ARG A 38 -0.07 -6.34 13.97
C ARG A 38 1.43 -6.14 13.73
N TYR A 39 1.75 -5.52 12.61
CA TYR A 39 3.11 -5.29 12.12
C TYR A 39 3.47 -3.80 12.22
N ILE A 40 4.76 -3.46 12.04
CA ILE A 40 5.28 -2.11 12.30
C ILE A 40 4.73 -1.05 11.33
N ALA A 41 4.44 -1.47 10.10
CA ALA A 41 3.89 -0.65 9.05
C ALA A 41 3.19 -1.52 8.00
N GLU A 42 2.37 -0.88 7.20
CA GLU A 42 1.67 -1.48 6.09
C GLU A 42 1.66 -0.53 4.89
N LEU A 43 1.95 -1.06 3.71
CA LEU A 43 1.83 -0.33 2.46
C LEU A 43 0.59 -0.81 1.71
N HIS A 44 -0.20 0.15 1.24
CA HIS A 44 -1.26 -0.07 0.29
C HIS A 44 -0.87 0.42 -1.11
N ILE A 45 -1.07 -0.43 -2.11
CA ILE A 45 -1.07 -0.04 -3.53
C ILE A 45 -2.49 -0.22 -4.05
N VAL A 46 -3.17 0.90 -4.29
CA VAL A 46 -4.58 0.92 -4.71
C VAL A 46 -4.66 0.85 -6.22
N HIS A 47 -5.53 -0.05 -6.71
CA HIS A 47 -5.85 -0.21 -8.12
C HIS A 47 -7.35 -0.09 -8.32
N TYR A 48 -7.78 0.44 -9.47
CA TYR A 48 -9.18 0.38 -9.90
C TYR A 48 -9.37 -0.63 -11.02
N ASN A 49 -10.56 -1.21 -11.10
CA ASN A 49 -10.98 -2.12 -12.15
C ASN A 49 -11.16 -1.36 -13.47
N SER A 50 -10.06 -1.24 -14.21
CA SER A 50 -9.96 -0.49 -15.46
C SER A 50 -10.57 -1.22 -16.66
N GLU A 51 -10.90 -2.49 -16.48
CA GLU A 51 -11.68 -3.24 -17.46
C GLU A 51 -13.17 -2.86 -17.41
N LYS A 52 -13.69 -2.57 -16.20
CA LYS A 52 -15.12 -2.31 -15.98
C LYS A 52 -15.48 -0.84 -15.89
N TYR A 53 -14.57 0.00 -15.41
CA TYR A 53 -14.83 1.42 -15.15
C TYR A 53 -13.81 2.30 -15.87
N SER A 54 -14.25 3.49 -16.30
CA SER A 54 -13.43 4.42 -17.08
C SER A 54 -12.38 5.16 -16.24
N SER A 55 -12.58 5.23 -14.93
CA SER A 55 -11.70 5.95 -14.01
C SER A 55 -11.78 5.43 -12.58
N PHE A 56 -10.79 5.77 -11.77
CA PHE A 56 -10.81 5.53 -10.32
C PHE A 56 -12.02 6.18 -9.64
N GLU A 57 -12.33 7.43 -9.98
CA GLU A 57 -13.46 8.17 -9.37
C GLU A 57 -14.80 7.49 -9.62
N GLU A 58 -14.97 6.89 -10.81
CA GLU A 58 -16.15 6.09 -11.11
C GLU A 58 -16.18 4.78 -10.32
N ALA A 59 -15.02 4.13 -10.18
CA ALA A 59 -14.90 2.79 -9.63
C ALA A 59 -14.94 2.73 -8.10
N LYS A 60 -14.43 3.74 -7.39
CA LYS A 60 -14.15 3.68 -5.94
C LYS A 60 -15.33 3.25 -5.07
N ASP A 61 -16.54 3.66 -5.44
CA ASP A 61 -17.77 3.36 -4.69
C ASP A 61 -18.61 2.26 -5.36
N LYS A 62 -18.00 1.43 -6.22
CA LYS A 62 -18.70 0.40 -7.00
C LYS A 62 -18.32 -1.01 -6.58
N PRO A 63 -19.25 -1.98 -6.73
CA PRO A 63 -18.95 -3.38 -6.49
C PRO A 63 -17.80 -3.88 -7.38
N ASN A 64 -16.77 -4.46 -6.75
CA ASN A 64 -15.51 -4.89 -7.38
C ASN A 64 -14.82 -3.75 -8.16
N GLY A 65 -14.98 -2.52 -7.68
CA GLY A 65 -14.38 -1.33 -8.26
C GLY A 65 -12.88 -1.22 -7.98
N LEU A 66 -12.42 -1.71 -6.83
CA LEU A 66 -11.05 -1.58 -6.38
C LEU A 66 -10.41 -2.93 -6.07
N ALA A 67 -9.08 -2.97 -6.20
CA ALA A 67 -8.22 -4.02 -5.65
C ALA A 67 -7.02 -3.36 -4.99
N VAL A 68 -6.77 -3.72 -3.73
CA VAL A 68 -5.65 -3.17 -2.94
C VAL A 68 -4.65 -4.30 -2.68
N LEU A 69 -3.38 -4.04 -2.99
CA LEU A 69 -2.27 -4.88 -2.52
C LEU A 69 -1.77 -4.30 -1.19
N ALA A 70 -1.79 -5.12 -0.15
CA ALA A 70 -1.30 -4.79 1.18
C ALA A 70 0.03 -5.52 1.44
N PHE A 71 1.06 -4.77 1.85
CA PHE A 71 2.37 -5.32 2.23
C PHE A 71 2.66 -4.99 3.69
N LEU A 72 2.83 -6.03 4.51
CA LEU A 72 3.17 -5.89 5.93
C LEU A 72 4.69 -5.83 6.09
N TYR A 73 5.18 -4.83 6.83
CA TYR A 73 6.61 -4.70 7.12
C TYR A 73 6.94 -5.40 8.42
N VAL A 74 8.02 -6.18 8.40
CA VAL A 74 8.61 -6.81 9.58
C VAL A 74 9.93 -6.13 9.93
N ASN A 75 10.30 -6.15 11.21
CA ASN A 75 11.65 -5.76 11.60
C ASN A 75 12.67 -6.72 10.98
N GLY A 76 13.66 -6.15 10.28
CA GLY A 76 14.80 -6.87 9.74
C GLY A 76 16.07 -6.55 10.52
N ASN A 77 17.04 -7.46 10.45
CA ASN A 77 18.38 -7.24 11.03
C ASN A 77 19.29 -6.39 10.13
N PHE A 78 18.85 -6.11 8.89
CA PHE A 78 19.62 -5.37 7.89
C PHE A 78 18.77 -4.26 7.28
N GLU A 79 19.42 -3.18 6.87
CA GLU A 79 18.76 -2.09 6.15
C GLU A 79 18.26 -2.59 4.78
N ASN A 80 17.01 -2.23 4.46
CA ASN A 80 16.48 -2.43 3.12
C ASN A 80 16.85 -1.24 2.22
N THR A 81 17.99 -1.36 1.53
CA THR A 81 18.56 -0.26 0.73
C THR A 81 17.70 0.15 -0.46
N TYR A 82 16.74 -0.69 -0.89
CA TYR A 82 15.75 -0.33 -1.91
C TYR A 82 14.81 0.80 -1.46
N TYR A 83 14.69 1.03 -0.15
CA TYR A 83 13.84 2.08 0.42
C TYR A 83 14.60 3.36 0.76
N SER A 84 15.94 3.37 0.73
CA SER A 84 16.73 4.48 1.26
C SER A 84 16.41 5.81 0.55
N GLU A 85 16.23 5.80 -0.78
CA GLU A 85 15.86 7.02 -1.52
C GLU A 85 14.46 7.50 -1.12
N PHE A 86 13.49 6.59 -1.06
CA PHE A 86 12.11 6.88 -0.64
C PHE A 86 12.07 7.48 0.77
N ILE A 87 12.74 6.85 1.73
CA ILE A 87 12.81 7.31 3.13
C ILE A 87 13.49 8.67 3.21
N SER A 88 14.58 8.89 2.46
CA SER A 88 15.27 10.19 2.45
C SER A 88 14.38 11.34 1.95
N ASN A 89 13.46 11.04 1.04
CA ASN A 89 12.52 12.03 0.50
C ASN A 89 11.40 12.38 1.49
N LEU A 90 11.13 11.56 2.51
CA LEU A 90 10.13 11.88 3.56
C LEU A 90 10.49 13.18 4.30
N ALA A 91 11.78 13.46 4.49
CA ALA A 91 12.24 14.70 5.11
C ALA A 91 11.81 15.95 4.33
N LYS A 92 11.64 15.85 3.01
CA LYS A 92 11.23 16.95 2.12
C LYS A 92 9.72 17.23 2.20
N ILE A 93 8.94 16.28 2.70
CA ILE A 93 7.47 16.34 2.75
C ILE A 93 6.89 16.27 4.17
N ARG A 94 7.70 16.66 5.18
CA ARG A 94 7.32 16.60 6.60
C ARG A 94 6.01 17.32 6.96
N PHE A 95 5.65 18.37 6.23
CA PHE A 95 4.47 19.18 6.52
C PHE A 95 3.39 18.95 5.46
N ALA A 96 2.13 18.94 5.90
CA ALA A 96 0.98 18.75 5.02
C ALA A 96 0.99 19.73 3.84
N GLY A 97 0.59 19.23 2.66
CA GLY A 97 0.56 20.00 1.41
C GLY A 97 1.90 20.10 0.67
N LYS A 98 3.01 19.65 1.27
CA LYS A 98 4.30 19.53 0.56
C LYS A 98 4.28 18.37 -0.42
N LYS A 99 4.99 18.55 -1.54
CA LYS A 99 5.16 17.55 -2.61
C LYS A 99 6.64 17.45 -2.97
N SER A 100 7.08 16.28 -3.41
CA SER A 100 8.43 16.07 -3.96
C SER A 100 8.34 15.20 -5.21
N ALA A 101 9.43 15.15 -5.97
CA ALA A 101 9.53 14.22 -7.10
C ALA A 101 9.45 12.77 -6.59
N PRO A 102 8.80 11.87 -7.34
CA PRO A 102 8.69 10.48 -6.94
C PRO A 102 10.08 9.82 -6.90
N ALA A 103 10.36 9.07 -5.84
CA ALA A 103 11.50 8.14 -5.80
C ALA A 103 11.17 6.91 -6.64
N SER A 104 12.19 6.33 -7.28
CA SER A 104 12.01 5.01 -7.88
C SER A 104 11.82 3.99 -6.77
N PHE A 105 10.84 3.09 -6.95
CA PHE A 105 10.47 2.16 -5.92
C PHE A 105 10.24 0.75 -6.50
N ILE A 106 10.88 -0.28 -5.92
CA ILE A 106 10.68 -1.68 -6.28
C ILE A 106 10.18 -2.46 -5.05
N PHE A 107 8.99 -3.05 -5.16
CA PHE A 107 8.44 -3.95 -4.14
C PHE A 107 8.54 -5.40 -4.60
N GLN A 108 8.94 -6.30 -3.70
CA GLN A 108 8.90 -7.74 -3.92
C GLN A 108 8.22 -8.40 -2.72
N GLY A 109 7.06 -9.01 -2.95
CA GLY A 109 6.38 -9.87 -1.97
C GLY A 109 6.71 -11.33 -2.21
N SER A 110 6.79 -12.12 -1.14
CA SER A 110 6.98 -13.58 -1.22
C SER A 110 5.66 -14.35 -1.23
N ASP A 111 4.69 -13.89 -0.45
CA ASP A 111 3.43 -14.58 -0.18
C ASP A 111 2.23 -13.65 -0.37
N LEU A 112 1.15 -14.16 -0.97
CA LEU A 112 -0.05 -13.39 -1.27
C LEU A 112 -1.30 -14.08 -0.74
N TYR A 113 -2.09 -13.35 0.05
CA TYR A 113 -3.40 -13.77 0.54
C TYR A 113 -4.48 -12.93 -0.12
N LYS A 114 -5.63 -13.54 -0.43
CA LYS A 114 -6.76 -12.85 -1.07
C LYS A 114 -7.96 -12.84 -0.15
N ASN A 115 -8.41 -11.65 0.23
CA ASN A 115 -9.60 -11.41 1.03
C ASN A 115 -10.55 -10.46 0.30
N HIS A 116 -11.85 -10.54 0.63
CA HIS A 116 -12.84 -9.53 0.25
C HIS A 116 -13.02 -8.56 1.43
N GLY A 117 -12.93 -7.26 1.17
CA GLY A 117 -13.05 -6.23 2.19
C GLY A 117 -13.52 -4.89 1.61
N SER A 118 -13.64 -3.90 2.48
CA SER A 118 -13.89 -2.50 2.14
C SER A 118 -12.60 -1.69 2.27
N ASP A 119 -12.50 -0.55 1.57
CA ASP A 119 -11.41 0.39 1.80
C ASP A 119 -11.43 0.87 3.27
N SER A 120 -10.29 0.73 3.93
CA SER A 120 -10.02 1.38 5.21
C SER A 120 -9.73 2.85 4.95
N VAL A 121 -10.54 3.72 5.56
CA VAL A 121 -10.23 5.15 5.65
C VAL A 121 -9.85 5.40 7.10
N CYS A 122 -8.55 5.54 7.36
CA CYS A 122 -8.01 6.02 8.63
C CYS A 122 -7.39 7.41 8.43
#